data_AF-A0A806TIT3-F1
#
_entry.id   AF-A0A806TIT3-F1
#
_cell.length_a   1.000
_cell.length_b   1.000
_cell.length_c   1.000
_cell.angle_alpha   90.00
_cell.angle_beta   90.00
_cell.angle_gamma   90.00
#
_symmetry.space_group_name_H-M   'P 1'
#
loop_
_entity.id
_entity.type
_entity.pdbx_description
1 polymer ?
#
loop_
_entity_poly.entity_id
_entity_poly.type
_entity_poly.pdbx_seq_one_letter_code
_entity_poly.pdbx_strand_id
1 'polypeptide(L)'
;MHKLKSTLLIIFVFLIFQGNEEPSLAEEDKEEGEYMTMAYDKAEWHYEGDFPEGLDEDQGFVHTGMYLGWIIDNNLYSKEFKEVSSNEITKFKQSQVSGTEIYMNWDGVLASDMLSKEGNDFTKDYYDSGTYFEDYAELFPDVSSVYEVNDTLDNYNIVKNKLNERFKEWKSE
;
A
#
# COMPACT_ATOMS: atom_id res chain seq x y z
N MET A 1 -33.54 10.04 47.38
CA MET A 1 -33.72 8.73 46.72
C MET A 1 -32.45 7.92 46.88
N HIS A 2 -32.58 6.72 47.44
CA HIS A 2 -31.56 5.66 47.55
C HIS A 2 -30.84 5.40 46.19
N LYS A 3 -29.58 4.98 46.08
CA LYS A 3 -28.87 3.86 46.72
C LYS A 3 -27.34 4.02 46.59
N LEU A 4 -26.63 3.61 47.64
CA LEU A 4 -25.25 3.13 47.63
C LEU A 4 -25.14 1.77 46.87
N LYS A 5 -24.01 1.55 46.20
CA LYS A 5 -23.24 0.28 46.15
C LYS A 5 -21.75 0.70 46.06
N SER A 6 -20.95 0.66 47.12
CA SER A 6 -20.28 -0.50 47.75
C SER A 6 -19.26 -1.17 46.80
N THR A 7 -18.00 -1.51 47.13
CA THR A 7 -17.02 -1.32 48.23
C THR A 7 -15.76 -2.07 47.75
N LEU A 8 -14.53 -1.56 47.91
CA LEU A 8 -13.30 -2.30 48.36
C LEU A 8 -12.09 -1.34 48.25
N LEU A 9 -11.64 -0.74 49.34
CA LEU A 9 -10.69 -1.26 50.33
C LEU A 9 -9.28 -1.51 49.74
N ILE A 10 -8.44 -0.48 49.78
CA ILE A 10 -7.00 -0.66 49.89
C ILE A 10 -6.61 -0.10 51.26
N ILE A 11 -6.54 -1.01 52.23
CA ILE A 11 -5.79 -0.79 53.46
C ILE A 11 -4.33 -0.98 53.07
N PHE A 12 -3.55 0.09 53.05
CA PHE A 12 -2.11 -0.04 53.29
C PHE A 12 -1.80 0.46 54.70
N VAL A 13 -1.56 -0.51 55.55
CA VAL A 13 -1.05 -0.38 56.91
C VAL A 13 0.30 0.32 56.83
N PHE A 14 0.43 1.52 57.41
CA PHE A 14 1.73 2.13 57.65
C PHE A 14 2.39 1.40 58.83
N LEU A 15 3.33 0.50 58.51
CA LEU A 15 4.28 -0.08 59.46
C LEU A 15 5.70 0.08 58.90
N ILE A 16 6.37 1.13 59.39
CA ILE A 16 7.72 1.17 59.97
C ILE A 16 8.90 0.56 59.15
N PHE A 17 9.83 1.45 58.80
CA PHE A 17 11.30 1.28 58.68
C PHE A 17 11.86 0.08 57.89
N GLN A 18 12.48 0.37 56.73
CA GLN A 18 13.94 0.35 56.52
C GLN A 18 14.23 0.63 55.04
N GLY A 19 15.30 1.38 54.78
CA GLY A 19 15.64 1.85 53.44
C GLY A 19 15.93 0.72 52.45
N ASN A 20 15.56 0.97 51.20
CA ASN A 20 16.24 0.58 49.97
C ASN A 20 15.59 1.37 48.83
N GLU A 21 16.41 1.90 47.93
CA GLU A 21 16.02 2.74 46.80
C GLU A 21 14.94 2.08 45.94
N GLU A 22 13.87 2.81 45.62
CA GLU A 22 12.92 2.37 44.60
C GLU A 22 13.60 2.47 43.22
N PRO A 23 13.52 1.43 42.36
CA PRO A 23 14.03 1.53 41.00
C PRO A 23 13.19 2.57 40.25
N SER A 24 13.87 3.59 39.69
CA SER A 24 13.21 4.55 38.81
C SER A 24 12.64 3.80 37.60
N LEU A 25 11.32 3.77 37.50
CA LEU A 25 10.62 3.48 36.27
C LEU A 25 10.84 4.68 35.33
N ALA A 26 12.02 4.74 34.72
CA ALA A 26 12.16 5.44 33.46
C ALA A 26 11.38 4.59 32.45
N GLU A 27 10.13 4.96 32.22
CA GLU A 27 9.43 4.58 31.00
C GLU A 27 10.31 5.09 29.86
N GLU A 28 11.01 4.17 29.18
CA GLU A 28 11.53 4.43 27.85
C GLU A 28 10.31 4.58 26.96
N ASP A 29 9.80 5.82 26.88
CA ASP A 29 8.95 6.26 25.79
C ASP A 29 9.74 6.05 24.49
N LYS A 30 9.57 4.87 23.89
CA LYS A 30 9.90 4.68 22.49
C LYS A 30 8.90 5.55 21.74
N GLU A 31 9.37 6.70 21.27
CA GLU A 31 8.70 7.45 20.21
C GLU A 31 8.50 6.49 19.02
N GLU A 32 7.35 5.83 18.97
CA GLU A 32 6.76 5.35 17.73
C GLU A 32 6.39 6.61 16.95
N GLY A 33 7.34 7.17 16.22
CA GLY A 33 7.04 8.20 15.25
C GLY A 33 5.97 7.66 14.32
N GLU A 34 4.80 8.29 14.28
CA GLU A 34 3.76 8.02 13.30
C GLU A 34 4.40 8.06 11.91
N TYR A 35 4.68 6.90 11.32
CA TYR A 35 5.01 6.81 9.91
C TYR A 35 3.72 7.19 9.18
N MET A 36 3.66 8.43 8.71
CA MET A 36 2.54 8.88 7.90
C MET A 36 2.47 8.03 6.64
N THR A 37 1.44 7.18 6.54
CA THR A 37 1.12 6.45 5.32
C THR A 37 0.83 7.45 4.21
N MET A 38 1.60 7.38 3.12
CA MET A 38 1.44 8.19 1.93
C MET A 38 0.69 7.38 0.88
N ALA A 39 -0.34 7.98 0.27
CA ALA A 39 -0.95 7.42 -0.94
C ALA A 39 -0.16 7.92 -2.15
N TYR A 40 0.42 7.00 -2.91
CA TYR A 40 1.02 7.27 -4.23
C TYR A 40 -0.05 7.44 -5.30
N ASP A 41 -1.15 6.72 -5.17
CA ASP A 41 -2.23 6.72 -6.15
C ASP A 41 -3.56 6.42 -5.48
N LYS A 42 -4.62 6.99 -6.06
CA LYS A 42 -5.98 6.53 -5.81
C LYS A 42 -6.77 6.50 -7.10
N ALA A 43 -7.51 5.41 -7.31
CA ALA A 43 -8.41 5.28 -8.45
C ALA A 43 -9.38 6.48 -8.58
N GLU A 44 -9.88 7.00 -7.45
CA GLU A 44 -10.78 8.17 -7.40
C GLU A 44 -10.19 9.43 -8.03
N TRP A 45 -8.87 9.60 -7.98
CA TRP A 45 -8.21 10.77 -8.58
C TRP A 45 -8.29 10.78 -10.11
N HIS A 46 -8.53 9.63 -10.73
CA HIS A 46 -8.60 9.50 -12.18
C HIS A 46 -10.00 9.81 -12.71
N TYR A 47 -11.03 9.16 -12.18
CA TYR A 47 -12.40 9.33 -12.69
C TYR A 47 -13.14 10.56 -12.15
N GLU A 48 -12.67 11.17 -11.06
CA GLU A 48 -13.14 12.51 -10.64
C GLU A 48 -12.45 13.65 -11.41
N GLY A 49 -11.43 13.34 -12.22
CA GLY A 49 -10.64 14.29 -13.00
C GLY A 49 -11.07 14.42 -14.47
N ASP A 50 -10.08 14.53 -15.36
CA ASP A 50 -10.27 14.57 -16.82
C ASP A 50 -10.39 13.15 -17.40
N PHE A 51 -11.45 12.47 -17.00
CA PHE A 51 -11.72 11.08 -17.41
C PHE A 51 -12.58 11.04 -18.69
N PRO A 52 -12.27 10.16 -19.66
CA PRO A 52 -13.00 10.13 -20.91
C PRO A 52 -14.49 9.81 -20.71
N GLU A 53 -15.36 10.61 -21.34
CA GLU A 53 -16.81 10.37 -21.32
C GLU A 53 -17.14 9.00 -21.93
N GLY A 54 -17.97 8.23 -21.24
CA GLY A 54 -18.49 6.95 -21.73
C GLY A 54 -17.61 5.73 -21.45
N LEU A 55 -16.46 5.89 -20.78
CA LEU A 55 -15.72 4.79 -20.19
C LEU A 55 -16.28 4.44 -18.81
N ASP A 56 -16.12 3.18 -18.42
CA ASP A 56 -16.42 2.70 -17.07
C ASP A 56 -15.37 3.26 -16.09
N GLU A 57 -15.80 3.70 -14.90
CA GLU A 57 -14.90 4.21 -13.85
C GLU A 57 -13.88 3.15 -13.42
N ASP A 58 -14.21 1.86 -13.60
CA ASP A 58 -13.30 0.73 -13.39
C ASP A 58 -12.00 0.85 -14.23
N GLN A 59 -12.02 1.58 -15.36
CA GLN A 59 -10.80 1.83 -16.14
C GLN A 59 -9.77 2.71 -15.41
N GLY A 60 -10.20 3.51 -14.42
CA GLY A 60 -9.31 4.28 -13.56
C GLY A 60 -8.39 3.42 -12.69
N PHE A 61 -8.72 2.13 -12.49
CA PHE A 61 -7.97 1.19 -11.67
C PHE A 61 -6.87 0.46 -12.44
N VAL A 62 -6.92 0.47 -13.78
CA VAL A 62 -6.16 -0.50 -14.59
C VAL A 62 -4.66 -0.26 -14.51
N HIS A 63 -4.21 0.97 -14.76
CA HIS A 63 -2.78 1.28 -14.83
C HIS A 63 -2.08 1.06 -13.47
N THR A 64 -2.67 1.52 -12.36
CA THR A 64 -2.17 1.27 -11.00
C THR A 64 -2.25 -0.21 -10.62
N GLY A 65 -3.32 -0.89 -11.04
CA GLY A 65 -3.49 -2.32 -10.84
C GLY A 65 -2.40 -3.16 -11.50
N MET A 66 -2.02 -2.84 -12.73
CA MET A 66 -0.89 -3.49 -13.40
C MET A 66 0.43 -3.22 -12.68
N TYR A 67 0.64 -2.01 -12.15
CA TYR A 67 1.80 -1.69 -11.32
C TYR A 67 1.84 -2.52 -10.03
N LEU A 68 0.72 -2.63 -9.31
CA LEU A 68 0.60 -3.45 -8.10
C LEU A 68 0.85 -4.93 -8.40
N GLY A 69 0.34 -5.45 -9.52
CA GLY A 69 0.65 -6.79 -9.99
C GLY A 69 2.16 -7.03 -10.14
N TRP A 70 2.87 -6.05 -10.70
CA TRP A 70 4.33 -6.13 -10.85
C TRP A 70 5.07 -6.08 -9.50
N ILE A 71 4.60 -5.26 -8.55
CA ILE A 71 5.10 -5.26 -7.16
C ILE A 71 4.96 -6.66 -6.54
N ILE A 72 3.84 -7.34 -6.78
CA ILE A 72 3.58 -8.71 -6.29
C ILE A 72 4.51 -9.73 -6.93
N ASP A 73 4.71 -9.67 -8.24
CA ASP A 73 5.61 -10.57 -8.97
C ASP A 73 7.06 -10.48 -8.46
N ASN A 74 7.50 -9.27 -8.12
CA ASN A 74 8.87 -9.01 -7.67
C ASN A 74 9.05 -9.10 -6.14
N ASN A 75 7.99 -9.41 -5.40
CA ASN A 75 7.99 -9.47 -3.92
C ASN A 75 8.44 -8.14 -3.28
N LEU A 76 8.05 -7.02 -3.88
CA LEU A 76 8.36 -5.66 -3.41
C LEU A 76 7.33 -5.11 -2.42
N TYR A 77 6.39 -5.94 -1.95
CA TYR A 77 5.37 -5.60 -0.97
C TYR A 77 5.84 -5.74 0.49
N SER A 78 5.12 -5.10 1.42
CA SER A 78 5.37 -5.18 2.87
C SER A 78 4.96 -6.52 3.46
N LYS A 79 5.43 -6.82 4.68
CA LYS A 79 5.05 -8.06 5.38
C LYS A 79 3.57 -8.04 5.75
N GLU A 80 3.08 -6.87 6.14
CA GLU A 80 1.73 -6.58 6.55
C GLU A 80 0.75 -6.77 5.37
N PHE A 81 1.05 -6.20 4.21
CA PHE A 81 0.28 -6.45 2.98
C PHE A 81 0.23 -7.93 2.63
N LYS A 82 1.36 -8.64 2.72
CA LYS A 82 1.41 -10.08 2.47
C LYS A 82 0.53 -10.87 3.43
N GLU A 83 0.51 -10.52 4.71
CA GLU A 83 -0.28 -11.21 5.73
C GLU A 83 -1.77 -11.07 5.46
N VAL A 84 -2.22 -9.86 5.10
CA VAL A 84 -3.63 -9.56 4.78
C VAL A 84 -4.05 -10.17 3.43
N SER A 85 -3.22 -10.02 2.39
CA SER A 85 -3.58 -10.35 1.00
C SER A 85 -3.03 -11.71 0.53
N SER A 86 -2.61 -12.58 1.44
CA SER A 86 -1.91 -13.84 1.09
C SER A 86 -2.66 -14.74 0.09
N ASN A 87 -4.00 -14.82 0.22
CA ASN A 87 -4.85 -15.56 -0.70
C ASN A 87 -4.87 -14.93 -2.10
N GLU A 88 -5.05 -13.61 -2.17
CA GLU A 88 -5.09 -12.87 -3.42
C GLU A 88 -3.74 -12.92 -4.14
N ILE A 89 -2.64 -12.75 -3.43
CA ILE A 89 -1.28 -12.93 -3.97
C ILE A 89 -1.12 -14.34 -4.56
N THR A 90 -1.65 -15.37 -3.88
CA THR A 90 -1.59 -16.74 -4.39
C THR A 90 -2.40 -16.90 -5.69
N LYS A 91 -3.61 -16.34 -5.74
CA LYS A 91 -4.46 -16.35 -6.94
C LYS A 91 -3.83 -15.58 -8.10
N PHE A 92 -3.25 -14.41 -7.83
CA PHE A 92 -2.55 -13.59 -8.82
C PHE A 92 -1.36 -14.36 -9.42
N LYS A 93 -0.54 -14.99 -8.58
CA LYS A 93 0.60 -15.82 -9.03
C LYS A 93 0.16 -17.07 -9.82
N GLN A 94 -1.11 -17.46 -9.73
CA GLN A 94 -1.73 -18.53 -10.52
C GLN A 94 -2.50 -17.99 -11.73
N SER A 95 -2.41 -16.69 -12.02
CA SER A 95 -3.14 -15.99 -13.08
C SER A 95 -4.67 -16.16 -12.99
N GLN A 96 -5.20 -16.27 -11.76
CA GLN A 96 -6.64 -16.39 -11.49
C GLN A 96 -7.32 -15.05 -11.21
N VAL A 97 -6.55 -14.06 -10.80
CA VAL A 97 -6.98 -12.66 -10.63
C VAL A 97 -5.90 -11.73 -11.17
N SER A 98 -6.28 -10.55 -11.63
CA SER A 98 -5.35 -9.49 -12.05
C SER A 98 -4.84 -8.67 -10.88
N GLY A 99 -3.82 -7.84 -11.12
CA GLY A 99 -3.37 -6.85 -10.13
C GLY A 99 -4.42 -5.76 -9.90
N THR A 100 -5.22 -5.43 -10.93
CA THR A 100 -6.34 -4.49 -10.87
C THR A 100 -7.44 -4.99 -9.95
N GLU A 101 -7.81 -6.28 -10.00
CA GLU A 101 -8.78 -6.85 -9.05
C GLU A 101 -8.29 -6.76 -7.60
N ILE A 102 -6.99 -6.97 -7.34
CA ILE A 102 -6.43 -6.80 -5.99
C ILE A 102 -6.45 -5.33 -5.59
N TYR A 103 -6.10 -4.43 -6.50
CA TYR A 103 -6.11 -3.00 -6.25
C TYR A 103 -7.51 -2.48 -5.90
N MET A 104 -8.55 -2.96 -6.61
CA MET A 104 -9.95 -2.71 -6.27
C MET A 104 -10.32 -3.21 -4.86
N ASN A 105 -9.83 -4.39 -4.45
CA ASN A 105 -10.05 -4.91 -3.09
C ASN A 105 -9.30 -4.15 -2.00
N TRP A 106 -8.33 -3.32 -2.39
CA TRP A 106 -7.62 -2.36 -1.55
C TRP A 106 -8.17 -0.93 -1.70
N ASP A 107 -9.47 -0.83 -1.96
CA ASP A 107 -10.22 0.43 -2.13
C ASP A 107 -9.64 1.35 -3.21
N GLY A 108 -8.88 0.80 -4.16
CA GLY A 108 -8.18 1.57 -5.17
C GLY A 108 -7.18 2.56 -4.56
N VAL A 109 -6.44 2.17 -3.52
CA VAL A 109 -5.39 3.01 -2.91
C VAL A 109 -4.04 2.29 -2.98
N LEU A 110 -3.03 2.93 -3.57
CA LEU A 110 -1.64 2.46 -3.56
C LEU A 110 -0.90 3.22 -2.47
N ALA A 111 -0.76 2.61 -1.30
CA ALA A 111 -0.19 3.24 -0.12
C ALA A 111 1.23 2.75 0.18
N SER A 112 2.05 3.62 0.78
CA SER A 112 3.45 3.33 1.10
C SER A 112 3.63 2.17 2.09
N ASP A 113 2.66 1.93 2.97
CA ASP A 113 2.66 0.80 3.90
C ASP A 113 2.31 -0.55 3.25
N MET A 114 1.84 -0.55 2.01
CA MET A 114 1.69 -1.77 1.20
C MET A 114 3.02 -2.28 0.66
N LEU A 115 4.05 -1.43 0.66
CA LEU A 115 5.32 -1.67 -0.03
C LEU A 115 6.45 -1.96 0.95
N SER A 116 7.39 -2.80 0.52
CA SER A 116 8.68 -2.94 1.19
C SER A 116 9.47 -1.63 1.11
N LYS A 117 10.59 -1.51 1.84
CA LYS A 117 11.46 -0.33 1.71
C LYS A 117 11.93 -0.13 0.27
N GLU A 118 12.41 -1.19 -0.39
CA GLU A 118 12.89 -1.11 -1.78
C GLU A 118 11.74 -0.80 -2.75
N GLY A 119 10.56 -1.38 -2.52
CA GLY A 119 9.36 -1.05 -3.28
C GLY A 119 8.97 0.42 -3.16
N ASN A 120 9.03 0.98 -1.94
CA ASN A 120 8.78 2.41 -1.71
C ASN A 120 9.83 3.30 -2.38
N ASP A 121 11.12 2.98 -2.24
CA ASP A 121 12.18 3.77 -2.84
C ASP A 121 12.00 3.85 -4.38
N PHE A 122 11.76 2.71 -5.03
CA PHE A 122 11.51 2.67 -6.48
C PHE A 122 10.20 3.35 -6.87
N THR A 123 9.11 3.11 -6.14
CA THR A 123 7.80 3.72 -6.43
C THR A 123 7.86 5.24 -6.32
N LYS A 124 8.60 5.75 -5.34
CA LYS A 124 8.83 7.19 -5.21
C LYS A 124 9.60 7.78 -6.41
N ASP A 125 10.65 7.10 -6.86
CA ASP A 125 11.48 7.65 -7.96
C ASP A 125 10.79 7.52 -9.33
N TYR A 126 10.02 6.45 -9.55
CA TYR A 126 9.48 6.11 -10.87
C TYR A 126 7.97 6.33 -11.01
N TYR A 127 7.17 5.96 -10.00
CA TYR A 127 5.72 6.13 -10.04
C TYR A 127 5.32 7.57 -9.67
N ASP A 128 5.74 8.04 -8.50
CA ASP A 128 5.37 9.35 -7.95
C ASP A 128 5.89 10.53 -8.80
N SER A 129 6.96 10.32 -9.56
CA SER A 129 7.48 11.31 -10.51
C SER A 129 6.58 11.50 -11.75
N GLY A 130 5.61 10.62 -11.98
CA GLY A 130 4.77 10.58 -13.18
C GLY A 130 5.39 9.81 -14.35
N THR A 131 6.67 9.42 -14.26
CA THR A 131 7.40 8.71 -15.33
C THR A 131 6.71 7.39 -15.69
N TYR A 132 6.18 6.65 -14.71
CA TYR A 132 5.41 5.44 -14.96
C TYR A 132 4.22 5.69 -15.88
N PHE A 133 3.46 6.76 -15.65
CA PHE A 133 2.26 7.05 -16.41
C PHE A 133 2.60 7.45 -17.86
N GLU A 134 3.69 8.20 -18.04
CA GLU A 134 4.23 8.53 -19.37
C GLU A 134 4.65 7.27 -20.14
N ASP A 135 5.46 6.41 -19.51
CA ASP A 135 5.87 5.13 -20.11
C ASP A 135 4.68 4.23 -20.43
N TYR A 136 3.70 4.16 -19.52
CA TYR A 136 2.48 3.38 -19.72
C TYR A 136 1.72 3.86 -20.96
N ALA A 137 1.59 5.18 -21.15
CA ALA A 137 0.95 5.75 -22.34
C ALA A 137 1.69 5.37 -23.64
N GLU A 138 3.03 5.40 -23.63
CA GLU A 138 3.84 5.06 -24.80
C GLU A 138 3.75 3.58 -25.22
N LEU A 139 3.43 2.67 -24.29
CA LEU A 139 3.27 1.25 -24.59
C LEU A 139 2.02 0.94 -25.43
N PHE A 140 1.02 1.83 -25.42
CA PHE A 140 -0.25 1.64 -26.10
C PHE A 140 -0.56 2.83 -27.03
N PRO A 141 0.22 3.04 -28.11
CA PRO A 141 0.07 4.22 -28.97
C PRO A 141 -1.23 4.22 -29.81
N ASP A 142 -1.92 3.08 -29.89
CA ASP A 142 -3.12 2.90 -30.70
C ASP A 142 -4.43 3.23 -29.95
N VAL A 143 -4.38 3.50 -28.64
CA VAL A 143 -5.56 3.93 -27.87
C VAL A 143 -5.73 5.44 -27.90
N SER A 144 -6.98 5.91 -27.89
CA SER A 144 -7.28 7.36 -27.89
C SER A 144 -7.10 7.99 -26.51
N SER A 145 -7.21 7.16 -25.47
CA SER A 145 -6.91 7.51 -24.09
C SER A 145 -6.22 6.34 -23.40
N VAL A 146 -5.30 6.65 -22.49
CA VAL A 146 -4.60 5.65 -21.66
C VAL A 146 -5.56 4.82 -20.80
N TYR A 147 -6.77 5.33 -20.54
CA TYR A 147 -7.84 4.63 -19.84
C TYR A 147 -8.64 3.66 -20.73
N GLU A 148 -8.32 3.51 -22.02
CA GLU A 148 -8.94 2.48 -22.89
C GLU A 148 -8.16 1.15 -22.86
N VAL A 149 -7.02 1.10 -22.16
CA VAL A 149 -6.19 -0.10 -22.07
C VAL A 149 -6.92 -1.16 -21.23
N ASN A 150 -7.23 -2.29 -21.85
CA ASN A 150 -7.93 -3.39 -21.16
C ASN A 150 -7.03 -4.10 -20.14
N ASP A 151 -7.60 -4.46 -18.98
CA ASP A 151 -6.97 -5.34 -17.99
C ASP A 151 -6.92 -6.79 -18.50
N THR A 152 -5.82 -7.13 -19.16
CA THR A 152 -5.57 -8.47 -19.70
C THR A 152 -4.17 -8.92 -19.35
N LEU A 153 -3.96 -10.24 -19.27
CA LEU A 153 -2.64 -10.82 -19.01
C LEU A 153 -1.61 -10.39 -20.06
N ASP A 154 -2.01 -10.24 -21.32
CA ASP A 154 -1.12 -9.82 -22.41
C ASP A 154 -0.66 -8.35 -22.21
N ASN A 155 -1.59 -7.45 -21.90
CA ASN A 155 -1.25 -6.05 -21.60
C ASN A 155 -0.41 -5.93 -20.33
N TYR A 156 -0.74 -6.70 -19.28
CA TYR A 156 0.09 -6.77 -18.08
C TYR A 156 1.52 -7.22 -18.39
N ASN A 157 1.71 -8.22 -19.27
CA ASN A 157 3.05 -8.66 -19.66
C ASN A 157 3.84 -7.58 -20.42
N ILE A 158 3.18 -6.75 -21.23
CA ILE A 158 3.81 -5.58 -21.88
C ILE A 158 4.31 -4.58 -20.83
N VAL A 159 3.42 -4.19 -19.91
CA VAL A 159 3.74 -3.25 -18.81
C VAL A 159 4.84 -3.80 -17.90
N LYS A 160 4.74 -5.07 -17.54
CA LYS A 160 5.74 -5.80 -16.74
C LYS A 160 7.13 -5.76 -17.37
N ASN A 161 7.25 -5.89 -18.69
CA ASN A 161 8.55 -5.81 -19.36
C ASN A 161 9.17 -4.42 -19.23
N LYS A 162 8.37 -3.37 -19.39
CA LYS A 162 8.83 -1.98 -19.20
C LYS A 162 9.23 -1.71 -17.75
N LEU A 163 8.43 -2.17 -16.79
CA LEU A 163 8.76 -2.08 -15.36
C LEU A 163 10.05 -2.81 -15.00
N ASN A 164 10.29 -4.00 -15.57
CA ASN A 164 11.55 -4.73 -15.37
C ASN A 164 12.77 -3.95 -15.92
N GLU A 165 12.63 -3.31 -17.08
CA GLU A 165 13.66 -2.43 -17.66
C GLU A 165 13.98 -1.28 -16.71
N ARG A 166 12.96 -0.51 -16.33
CA ARG A 166 13.11 0.67 -15.46
C ARG A 166 13.63 0.33 -14.07
N PHE A 167 13.17 -0.76 -13.49
CA PHE A 167 13.68 -1.23 -12.22
C PHE A 167 15.15 -1.62 -12.31
N LYS A 168 15.56 -2.30 -13.38
CA LYS A 168 16.96 -2.66 -13.59
C LYS A 168 17.85 -1.43 -13.78
N GLU A 169 17.39 -0.42 -14.51
CA GLU A 169 18.07 0.85 -14.69
C GLU A 169 18.26 1.54 -13.34
N TRP A 170 17.18 1.73 -12.58
CA TRP A 170 17.19 2.32 -11.24
C TRP A 170 18.15 1.61 -10.28
N LYS A 171 18.20 0.27 -10.30
CA LYS A 171 19.14 -0.52 -9.48
C LYS A 171 20.62 -0.32 -9.84
N SER A 172 20.92 0.29 -10.98
CA SER A 172 22.27 0.49 -11.50
C SER A 172 22.80 1.92 -11.35
N GLU A 173 21.96 2.85 -10.87
CA GLU A 173 22.31 4.22 -10.52
C GLU A 173 23.03 4.31 -9.16
#